data_AF-A0A957VAV0-F1
#
_entry.id   AF-A0A957VAV0-F1
#
_cell.length_a   1.000
_cell.length_b   1.000
_cell.length_c   1.000
_cell.angle_alpha   90.00
_cell.angle_beta   90.00
_cell.angle_gamma   90.00
#
_symmetry.space_group_name_H-M   'P 1'
#
loop_
_entity.id
_entity.type
_entity.pdbx_description
1 polymer ?
#
loop_
_entity_poly.entity_id
_entity_poly.type
_entity_poly.pdbx_seq_one_letter_code
_entity_poly.pdbx_strand_id
1 'polypeptide(L)'
;MTPLTSSATMSANASKLLRFLLVLEFLSLGLLFPTYTFFMQETLWLRLVAVGLALLGLFTLTGVWTHQAWSPWAVLSLISCKLTLDLFAWAMGLVPWLVPFSWLINGIIVGLIFWQDSPVQPEVTRLQKGFFGFVMLLAALVGIWGLFLPAQVDAILPFLVPPLHARFLGGMYLSGATFMILGIAATRWVEVRVMVPMIAIWTGMLGLVSLVHLSAFDWDLPQVWIWFVAYIGYPIIAAWIAWQQRSLQETPAGPPLSLALRGYLRLQGAGVTLLAGLLLVAPALMTRLWPWEITPLLAQIYSAPFFSYGLGSLYAARQHTWVEVRILVQATLVFTLTVFIASFVHLDLFTPGALATWLWFSGVGLATLALGVFSLMPAWRSR
;
A
#
# COMPACT_ATOMS: atom_id res chain seq x y z
N MET A 1 -17.92 35.83 1.53
CA MET A 1 -17.42 34.76 0.66
C MET A 1 -18.49 33.68 0.61
N THR A 2 -19.17 33.57 -0.53
CA THR A 2 -20.18 32.55 -0.84
C THR A 2 -19.53 31.17 -0.86
N PRO A 3 -20.08 30.15 -0.17
CA PRO A 3 -19.60 28.79 -0.34
C PRO A 3 -20.13 28.26 -1.68
N LEU A 4 -19.34 28.42 -2.74
CA LEU A 4 -19.52 27.66 -3.97
C LEU A 4 -18.91 26.27 -3.76
N THR A 5 -19.66 25.39 -3.12
CA THR A 5 -19.48 23.94 -3.27
C THR A 5 -20.84 23.34 -3.53
N SER A 6 -21.20 23.29 -4.81
CA SER A 6 -22.19 22.34 -5.31
C SER A 6 -21.64 20.94 -5.02
N SER A 7 -21.97 20.39 -3.85
CA SER A 7 -21.71 18.99 -3.51
C SER A 7 -22.62 18.15 -4.38
N ALA A 8 -22.06 17.42 -5.34
CA ALA A 8 -22.82 16.54 -6.21
C ALA A 8 -23.14 15.27 -5.43
N THR A 9 -24.14 15.35 -4.53
CA THR A 9 -24.71 14.16 -3.88
C THR A 9 -25.05 13.13 -4.94
N MET A 10 -24.57 11.90 -4.76
CA MET A 10 -24.76 10.82 -5.73
C MET A 10 -26.23 10.74 -6.19
N SER A 11 -26.46 10.73 -7.50
CA SER A 11 -27.82 10.74 -8.04
C SER A 11 -28.61 9.52 -7.55
N ALA A 12 -29.94 9.65 -7.46
CA ALA A 12 -30.80 8.54 -7.06
C ALA A 12 -30.61 7.29 -7.95
N ASN A 13 -30.30 7.49 -9.24
CA ASN A 13 -30.03 6.42 -10.18
C ASN A 13 -28.70 5.72 -9.89
N ALA A 14 -27.64 6.48 -9.58
CA ALA A 14 -26.34 5.91 -9.21
C ALA A 14 -26.41 5.12 -7.88
N SER A 15 -27.20 5.60 -6.92
CA SER A 15 -27.47 4.86 -5.67
C SER A 15 -28.20 3.53 -5.91
N LYS A 16 -29.25 3.54 -6.75
CA LYS A 16 -29.97 2.32 -7.15
C LYS A 16 -29.06 1.33 -7.89
N LEU A 17 -28.21 1.84 -8.79
CA LEU A 17 -27.26 1.02 -9.53
C LEU A 17 -26.24 0.37 -8.59
N LEU A 18 -25.64 1.13 -7.66
CA LEU A 18 -24.71 0.59 -6.66
C LEU A 18 -25.34 -0.56 -5.87
N ARG A 19 -26.56 -0.36 -5.37
CA ARG A 19 -27.31 -1.38 -4.63
C ARG A 19 -27.56 -2.64 -5.46
N PHE A 20 -27.98 -2.47 -6.71
CA PHE A 20 -28.21 -3.58 -7.63
C PHE A 20 -26.93 -4.39 -7.89
N LEU A 21 -25.83 -3.71 -8.20
CA LEU A 21 -24.54 -4.37 -8.47
C LEU A 21 -24.01 -5.09 -7.21
N LEU A 22 -24.17 -4.50 -6.02
CA LEU A 22 -23.78 -5.17 -4.77
C LEU A 22 -24.61 -6.41 -4.45
N VAL A 23 -25.90 -6.43 -4.82
CA VAL A 23 -26.72 -7.65 -4.69
C VAL A 23 -26.20 -8.74 -5.63
N LEU A 24 -25.83 -8.38 -6.86
CA LEU A 24 -25.25 -9.33 -7.80
C LEU A 24 -23.94 -9.93 -7.27
N GLU A 25 -23.08 -9.09 -6.69
CA GLU A 25 -21.84 -9.55 -6.05
C GLU A 25 -22.09 -10.38 -4.78
N PHE A 26 -23.12 -10.02 -4.01
CA PHE A 26 -23.52 -10.84 -2.87
C PHE A 26 -24.04 -12.22 -3.30
N LEU A 27 -24.77 -12.33 -4.40
CA LEU A 27 -25.21 -13.64 -4.92
C LEU A 27 -24.01 -14.48 -5.38
N SER A 28 -23.00 -13.87 -6.00
CA SER A 28 -21.78 -14.58 -6.39
C SER A 28 -20.99 -15.07 -5.17
N LEU A 29 -20.77 -14.20 -4.18
CA LEU A 29 -20.00 -14.50 -2.96
C LEU A 29 -20.74 -15.36 -1.94
N GLY A 30 -22.05 -15.15 -1.80
CA GLY A 30 -22.87 -15.75 -0.75
C GLY A 30 -23.55 -17.06 -1.16
N LEU A 31 -23.63 -17.36 -2.46
CA LEU A 31 -24.26 -18.58 -2.97
C LEU A 31 -23.29 -19.43 -3.79
N LEU A 32 -22.63 -18.85 -4.80
CA LEU A 32 -21.80 -19.62 -5.73
C LEU A 32 -20.47 -20.06 -5.10
N PHE A 33 -19.80 -19.16 -4.37
CA PHE A 33 -18.52 -19.51 -3.74
C PHE A 33 -18.64 -20.52 -2.58
N PRO A 34 -19.63 -20.41 -1.66
CA PRO A 34 -19.88 -21.43 -0.65
C PRO A 34 -20.24 -22.78 -1.26
N THR A 35 -21.09 -22.83 -2.28
CA THR A 35 -21.43 -24.12 -2.91
C THR A 35 -20.17 -24.78 -3.46
N TYR A 36 -19.32 -24.06 -4.19
CA TYR A 36 -18.03 -24.59 -4.67
C TYR A 36 -17.12 -25.11 -3.56
N THR A 37 -16.88 -24.32 -2.51
CA THR A 37 -15.94 -24.67 -1.43
C THR A 37 -16.42 -25.80 -0.52
N PHE A 38 -17.74 -25.96 -0.35
CA PHE A 38 -18.29 -27.06 0.45
C PHE A 38 -18.24 -28.42 -0.28
N PHE A 39 -18.15 -28.43 -1.62
CA PHE A 39 -17.95 -29.65 -2.41
C PHE A 39 -16.47 -30.07 -2.54
N MET A 40 -15.52 -29.22 -2.15
CA MET A 40 -14.11 -29.60 -2.07
C MET A 40 -13.80 -30.42 -0.80
N GLN A 41 -13.06 -31.51 -0.96
CA GLN A 41 -12.49 -32.27 0.17
C GLN A 41 -11.28 -31.52 0.74
N GLU A 42 -11.09 -31.58 2.07
CA GLU A 42 -9.88 -31.07 2.78
C GLU A 42 -9.65 -29.53 2.79
N THR A 43 -10.70 -28.69 2.85
CA THR A 43 -10.51 -27.21 2.85
C THR A 43 -11.35 -26.45 3.88
N LEU A 44 -11.24 -26.81 5.16
CA LEU A 44 -11.94 -26.13 6.27
C LEU A 44 -11.75 -24.61 6.23
N TRP A 45 -10.55 -24.13 5.95
CA TRP A 45 -10.24 -22.71 5.92
C TRP A 45 -10.99 -21.97 4.79
N LEU A 46 -11.12 -22.55 3.58
CA LEU A 46 -11.88 -21.96 2.48
C LEU A 46 -13.37 -21.84 2.81
N ARG A 47 -13.92 -22.83 3.53
CA ARG A 47 -15.30 -22.78 4.00
C ARG A 47 -15.51 -21.65 5.01
N LEU A 48 -14.56 -21.46 5.94
CA LEU A 48 -14.59 -20.34 6.88
C LEU A 48 -14.48 -18.99 6.16
N VAL A 49 -13.62 -18.88 5.14
CA VAL A 49 -13.52 -17.68 4.28
C VAL A 49 -14.85 -17.43 3.56
N ALA A 50 -15.47 -18.46 2.97
CA ALA A 50 -16.74 -18.33 2.27
C ALA A 50 -17.86 -17.80 3.19
N VAL A 51 -17.96 -18.32 4.41
CA VAL A 51 -18.90 -17.81 5.44
C VAL A 51 -18.56 -16.37 5.82
N GLY A 52 -17.28 -16.06 6.05
CA GLY A 52 -16.83 -14.71 6.37
C GLY A 52 -17.18 -13.69 5.27
N LEU A 53 -17.02 -14.05 4.00
CA LEU A 53 -17.37 -13.21 2.86
C LEU A 53 -18.88 -13.03 2.71
N ALA A 54 -19.67 -14.07 2.96
CA ALA A 54 -21.13 -13.93 3.00
C ALA A 54 -21.57 -12.95 4.10
N LEU A 55 -21.00 -13.06 5.30
CA LEU A 55 -21.27 -12.13 6.41
C LEU A 55 -20.83 -10.70 6.08
N LEU A 56 -19.64 -10.52 5.50
CA LEU A 56 -19.15 -9.21 5.04
C LEU A 56 -20.06 -8.62 3.95
N GLY A 57 -20.55 -9.45 3.03
CA GLY A 57 -21.49 -9.05 1.99
C GLY A 57 -22.81 -8.55 2.57
N LEU A 58 -23.41 -9.30 3.51
CA LEU A 58 -24.61 -8.87 4.23
C LEU A 58 -24.39 -7.56 4.99
N PHE A 59 -23.29 -7.48 5.75
CA PHE A 59 -22.91 -6.26 6.47
C PHE A 59 -22.79 -5.05 5.52
N THR A 60 -22.14 -5.25 4.36
CA THR A 60 -21.97 -4.22 3.34
C THR A 60 -23.31 -3.75 2.76
N LEU A 61 -24.19 -4.69 2.39
CA LEU A 61 -25.53 -4.38 1.89
C LEU A 61 -26.34 -3.59 2.94
N THR A 62 -26.35 -4.04 4.20
CA THR A 62 -27.05 -3.33 5.27
C THR A 62 -26.50 -1.90 5.44
N GLY A 63 -25.19 -1.73 5.39
CA GLY A 63 -24.55 -0.40 5.47
C GLY A 63 -24.97 0.55 4.36
N VAL A 64 -24.99 0.06 3.10
CA VAL A 64 -25.38 0.86 1.92
C VAL A 64 -26.88 1.17 1.92
N TRP A 65 -27.72 0.25 2.39
CA TRP A 65 -29.17 0.47 2.50
C TRP A 65 -29.52 1.47 3.61
N THR A 66 -28.81 1.41 4.73
CA THR A 66 -29.03 2.29 5.89
C THR A 66 -28.19 3.56 5.86
N HIS A 67 -27.50 3.84 4.75
CA HIS A 67 -26.70 5.05 4.52
C HIS A 67 -25.62 5.31 5.59
N GLN A 68 -24.96 4.26 6.05
CA GLN A 68 -23.93 4.37 7.08
C GLN A 68 -22.63 4.97 6.54
N ALA A 69 -21.95 5.80 7.35
CA ALA A 69 -20.69 6.44 6.97
C ALA A 69 -19.53 5.45 6.72
N TRP A 70 -19.58 4.25 7.33
CA TRP A 70 -18.61 3.18 7.10
C TRP A 70 -18.90 2.35 5.85
N SER A 71 -20.05 2.51 5.20
CA SER A 71 -20.45 1.65 4.08
C SER A 71 -19.49 1.68 2.88
N PRO A 72 -18.88 2.82 2.47
CA PRO A 72 -17.91 2.80 1.38
C PRO A 72 -16.68 1.94 1.67
N TRP A 73 -16.22 1.93 2.93
CA TRP A 73 -15.13 1.09 3.39
C TRP A 73 -15.45 -0.40 3.28
N ALA A 74 -16.65 -0.79 3.72
CA ALA A 74 -17.12 -2.16 3.62
C ALA A 74 -17.24 -2.59 2.15
N VAL A 75 -17.75 -1.72 1.28
CA VAL A 75 -17.80 -1.97 -0.18
C VAL A 75 -16.40 -2.22 -0.73
N LEU A 76 -15.45 -1.31 -0.55
CA LEU A 76 -14.10 -1.47 -1.10
C LEU A 76 -13.38 -2.72 -0.55
N SER A 77 -13.64 -3.07 0.71
CA SER A 77 -13.11 -4.30 1.32
C SER A 77 -13.72 -5.56 0.71
N LEU A 78 -15.05 -5.58 0.52
CA LEU A 78 -15.76 -6.69 -0.14
C LEU A 78 -15.27 -6.89 -1.58
N ILE A 79 -15.13 -5.80 -2.33
CA ILE A 79 -14.64 -5.80 -3.72
C ILE A 79 -13.20 -6.33 -3.79
N SER A 80 -12.33 -5.97 -2.82
CA SER A 80 -10.98 -6.53 -2.75
C SER A 80 -10.98 -8.05 -2.63
N CYS A 81 -11.80 -8.59 -1.72
CA CYS A 81 -11.95 -10.02 -1.56
C CYS A 81 -12.53 -10.68 -2.82
N LYS A 82 -13.52 -10.05 -3.45
CA LYS A 82 -14.13 -10.55 -4.67
C LYS A 82 -13.14 -10.61 -5.84
N LEU A 83 -12.38 -9.55 -6.05
CA LEU A 83 -11.34 -9.51 -7.08
C LEU A 83 -10.24 -10.54 -6.82
N THR A 84 -9.91 -10.82 -5.56
CA THR A 84 -8.98 -11.90 -5.22
C THR A 84 -9.52 -13.27 -5.65
N LEU A 85 -10.81 -13.52 -5.41
CA LEU A 85 -11.48 -14.74 -5.88
C LEU A 85 -11.51 -14.84 -7.41
N ASP A 86 -11.71 -13.72 -8.09
CA ASP A 86 -11.69 -13.69 -9.55
C ASP A 86 -10.29 -13.97 -10.11
N LEU A 87 -9.24 -13.48 -9.45
CA LEU A 87 -7.86 -13.78 -9.82
C LEU A 87 -7.52 -15.25 -9.60
N PHE A 88 -7.98 -15.85 -8.50
CA PHE A 88 -7.87 -17.28 -8.28
C PHE A 88 -8.59 -18.07 -9.39
N ALA A 89 -9.86 -17.72 -9.66
CA ALA A 89 -10.64 -18.39 -10.69
C ALA A 89 -9.97 -18.28 -12.06
N TRP A 90 -9.46 -17.09 -12.40
CA TRP A 90 -8.70 -16.86 -13.62
C TRP A 90 -7.43 -17.71 -13.70
N ALA A 91 -6.61 -17.70 -12.64
CA ALA A 91 -5.35 -18.44 -12.58
C ALA A 91 -5.57 -19.96 -12.70
N MET A 92 -6.67 -20.47 -12.14
CA MET A 92 -7.04 -21.88 -12.19
C MET A 92 -7.85 -22.26 -13.45
N GLY A 93 -8.09 -21.32 -14.37
CA GLY A 93 -8.90 -21.56 -15.57
C GLY A 93 -10.37 -21.87 -15.28
N LEU A 94 -10.87 -21.46 -14.11
CA LEU A 94 -12.24 -21.67 -13.65
C LEU A 94 -13.13 -20.56 -14.24
N VAL A 95 -14.12 -20.98 -15.04
CA VAL A 95 -15.18 -20.11 -15.57
C VAL A 95 -14.67 -18.82 -16.26
N PRO A 96 -13.71 -18.93 -17.21
CA PRO A 96 -12.94 -17.79 -17.74
C PRO A 96 -13.80 -16.71 -18.42
N TRP A 97 -15.00 -17.05 -18.87
CA TRP A 97 -15.92 -16.11 -19.52
C TRP A 97 -16.66 -15.19 -18.54
N LEU A 98 -16.83 -15.60 -17.27
CA LEU A 98 -17.52 -14.79 -16.26
C LEU A 98 -16.59 -13.80 -15.55
N VAL A 99 -15.31 -14.14 -15.44
CA VAL A 99 -14.33 -13.32 -14.71
C VAL A 99 -14.22 -11.89 -15.27
N PRO A 100 -14.07 -11.67 -16.60
CA PRO A 100 -14.01 -10.31 -17.15
C PRO A 100 -15.28 -9.48 -16.89
N PHE A 101 -16.45 -10.13 -16.90
CA PHE A 101 -17.71 -9.45 -16.59
C PHE A 101 -17.77 -9.03 -15.11
N SER A 102 -17.29 -9.89 -14.21
CA SER A 102 -17.19 -9.53 -12.79
C SER A 102 -16.18 -8.40 -12.58
N TRP A 103 -15.03 -8.40 -13.25
CA TRP A 103 -14.09 -7.27 -13.19
C TRP A 103 -14.73 -5.95 -13.62
N LEU A 104 -15.54 -5.96 -14.69
CA LEU A 104 -16.27 -4.78 -15.14
C LEU A 104 -17.26 -4.29 -14.08
N ILE A 105 -18.05 -5.19 -13.47
CA ILE A 105 -18.98 -4.84 -12.39
C ILE A 105 -18.24 -4.23 -11.20
N ASN A 106 -17.19 -4.89 -10.73
CA ASN A 106 -16.36 -4.42 -9.61
C ASN A 106 -15.73 -3.04 -9.92
N GLY A 107 -15.27 -2.82 -11.16
CA GLY A 107 -14.78 -1.53 -11.62
C GLY A 107 -15.84 -0.43 -11.58
N ILE A 108 -17.08 -0.72 -12.00
CA ILE A 108 -18.19 0.22 -11.91
C ILE A 108 -18.52 0.53 -10.43
N ILE A 109 -18.56 -0.48 -9.56
CA ILE A 109 -18.81 -0.29 -8.12
C ILE A 109 -17.74 0.64 -7.51
N VAL A 110 -16.45 0.38 -7.77
CA VAL A 110 -15.35 1.24 -7.30
C VAL A 110 -15.52 2.67 -7.83
N GLY A 111 -15.82 2.83 -9.12
CA GLY A 111 -16.08 4.14 -9.72
C GLY A 111 -17.23 4.90 -9.04
N LEU A 112 -18.32 4.22 -8.72
CA LEU A 112 -19.45 4.80 -7.98
C LEU A 112 -19.04 5.24 -6.56
N ILE A 113 -18.22 4.46 -5.86
CA ILE A 113 -17.70 4.82 -4.52
C ILE A 113 -16.75 6.02 -4.58
N PHE A 114 -15.93 6.15 -5.62
CA PHE A 114 -15.08 7.34 -5.83
C PHE A 114 -15.88 8.60 -6.19
N TRP A 115 -17.02 8.43 -6.87
CA TRP A 115 -17.93 9.53 -7.18
C TRP A 115 -18.82 9.91 -6.00
N GLN A 116 -19.08 8.97 -5.09
CA GLN A 116 -19.89 9.24 -3.91
C GLN A 116 -19.19 10.26 -3.00
N ASP A 117 -19.79 11.43 -2.84
CA ASP A 117 -19.34 12.42 -1.87
C ASP A 117 -19.38 11.82 -0.45
N SER A 118 -18.23 11.84 0.22
CA SER A 118 -18.12 11.51 1.63
C SER A 118 -17.87 12.79 2.44
N PRO A 119 -18.43 12.94 3.65
CA PRO A 119 -18.14 14.10 4.49
C PRO A 119 -16.63 14.24 4.71
N VAL A 120 -16.08 15.36 4.26
CA VAL A 120 -14.64 15.65 4.35
C VAL A 120 -14.39 16.45 5.63
N GLN A 121 -13.43 16.02 6.44
CA GLN A 121 -13.13 16.62 7.73
C GLN A 121 -11.62 16.80 7.90
N PRO A 122 -11.18 17.91 8.53
CA PRO A 122 -9.79 18.15 8.91
C PRO A 122 -9.14 17.03 9.73
N GLU A 123 -9.95 16.34 10.53
CA GLU A 123 -9.47 15.33 11.46
C GLU A 123 -9.29 13.96 10.79
N VAL A 124 -8.27 13.23 11.23
CA VAL A 124 -8.11 11.82 10.88
C VAL A 124 -9.19 11.00 11.59
N THR A 125 -10.12 10.45 10.81
CA THR A 125 -11.29 9.75 11.32
C THR A 125 -10.92 8.39 11.94
N ARG A 126 -11.79 7.85 12.80
CA ARG A 126 -11.60 6.51 13.39
C ARG A 126 -11.50 5.41 12.32
N LEU A 127 -12.22 5.55 11.21
CA LEU A 127 -12.17 4.60 10.10
C LEU A 127 -10.81 4.64 9.39
N GLN A 128 -10.27 5.83 9.12
CA GLN A 128 -8.92 5.98 8.57
C GLN A 128 -7.86 5.40 9.51
N LYS A 129 -7.98 5.63 10.83
CA LYS A 129 -7.09 5.02 11.83
C LYS A 129 -7.21 3.49 11.85
N GLY A 130 -8.44 2.96 11.73
CA GLY A 130 -8.68 1.52 11.62
C GLY A 130 -7.98 0.93 10.40
N PHE A 131 -8.06 1.60 9.25
CA PHE A 131 -7.34 1.23 8.04
C PHE A 131 -5.82 1.24 8.20
N PHE A 132 -5.28 2.32 8.77
CA PHE A 132 -3.86 2.37 9.09
C PHE A 132 -3.47 1.22 10.02
N GLY A 133 -4.32 0.85 10.97
CA GLY A 133 -4.16 -0.33 11.82
C GLY A 133 -4.09 -1.64 11.04
N PHE A 134 -4.99 -1.87 10.08
CA PHE A 134 -4.94 -3.07 9.23
C PHE A 134 -3.66 -3.14 8.40
N VAL A 135 -3.27 -2.03 7.75
CA VAL A 135 -2.01 -1.97 6.98
C VAL A 135 -0.80 -2.15 7.90
N MET A 136 -0.84 -1.58 9.12
CA MET A 136 0.21 -1.70 10.13
C MET A 136 0.43 -3.15 10.54
N LEU A 137 -0.64 -3.91 10.76
CA LEU A 137 -0.52 -5.31 11.21
C LEU A 137 0.23 -6.16 10.20
N LEU A 138 -0.14 -6.08 8.92
CA LEU A 138 0.58 -6.80 7.87
C LEU A 138 2.03 -6.32 7.75
N ALA A 139 2.24 -5.00 7.76
CA ALA A 139 3.57 -4.43 7.63
C ALA A 139 4.48 -4.76 8.82
N ALA A 140 3.95 -4.75 10.04
CA ALA A 140 4.69 -5.14 11.23
C ALA A 140 5.05 -6.63 11.19
N LEU A 141 4.12 -7.49 10.77
CA LEU A 141 4.34 -8.92 10.66
C LEU A 141 5.48 -9.24 9.68
N VAL A 142 5.40 -8.70 8.45
CA VAL A 142 6.46 -8.87 7.44
C VAL A 142 7.77 -8.22 7.91
N GLY A 143 7.70 -7.04 8.54
CA GLY A 143 8.85 -6.32 9.06
C GLY A 143 9.62 -7.12 10.11
N ILE A 144 8.91 -7.67 11.09
CA ILE A 144 9.47 -8.46 12.19
C ILE A 144 10.06 -9.77 11.66
N TRP A 145 9.31 -10.52 10.84
CA TRP A 145 9.81 -11.78 10.28
C TRP A 145 11.01 -11.55 9.37
N GLY A 146 10.94 -10.55 8.48
CA GLY A 146 12.05 -10.24 7.58
C GLY A 146 13.34 -9.85 8.32
N LEU A 147 13.23 -9.05 9.39
CA LEU A 147 14.40 -8.58 10.14
C LEU A 147 14.99 -9.63 11.09
N PHE A 148 14.14 -10.33 11.84
CA PHE A 148 14.56 -11.17 12.97
C PHE A 148 14.45 -12.68 12.69
N LEU A 149 13.57 -13.09 11.76
CA LEU A 149 13.34 -14.49 11.38
C LEU A 149 13.48 -14.70 9.85
N PRO A 150 14.57 -14.23 9.22
CA PRO A 150 14.69 -14.14 7.76
C PRO A 150 14.64 -15.50 7.05
N ALA A 151 15.01 -16.59 7.73
CA ALA A 151 14.96 -17.94 7.19
C ALA A 151 13.55 -18.54 7.14
N GLN A 152 12.57 -17.89 7.77
CA GLN A 152 11.17 -18.32 7.84
C GLN A 152 10.24 -17.25 7.27
N VAL A 153 10.76 -16.37 6.41
CA VAL A 153 9.98 -15.24 5.87
C VAL A 153 8.82 -15.71 4.98
N ASP A 154 8.95 -16.90 4.40
CA ASP A 154 7.94 -17.62 3.61
C ASP A 154 6.73 -18.10 4.43
N ALA A 155 6.81 -18.07 5.76
CA ALA A 155 5.63 -18.25 6.61
C ALA A 155 4.65 -17.06 6.49
N ILE A 156 5.14 -15.88 6.10
CA ILE A 156 4.36 -14.64 5.99
C ILE A 156 4.25 -14.17 4.54
N LEU A 157 5.33 -14.32 3.76
CA LEU A 157 5.39 -13.94 2.36
C LEU A 157 5.06 -15.13 1.44
N PRO A 158 4.43 -14.91 0.28
CA PRO A 158 4.20 -15.95 -0.71
C PRO A 158 5.43 -16.64 -1.30
N PHE A 159 6.62 -16.11 -1.02
CA PHE A 159 7.86 -16.56 -1.63
C PHE A 159 8.99 -16.52 -0.61
N LEU A 160 9.87 -17.51 -0.70
CA LEU A 160 11.12 -17.54 0.05
C LEU A 160 12.17 -16.67 -0.65
N VAL A 161 12.91 -15.90 0.14
CA VAL A 161 14.06 -15.12 -0.34
C VAL A 161 15.25 -15.31 0.58
N PRO A 162 16.50 -15.19 0.08
CA PRO A 162 17.68 -15.33 0.92
C PRO A 162 17.73 -14.27 2.04
N PRO A 163 18.51 -14.50 3.12
CA PRO A 163 18.40 -13.73 4.35
C PRO A 163 18.64 -12.21 4.24
N LEU A 164 19.51 -11.76 3.33
CA LEU A 164 19.71 -10.32 3.08
C LEU A 164 18.45 -9.69 2.48
N HIS A 165 17.81 -10.34 1.51
CA HIS A 165 16.57 -9.86 0.90
C HIS A 165 15.42 -9.83 1.90
N ALA A 166 15.32 -10.85 2.75
CA ALA A 166 14.33 -10.91 3.82
C ALA A 166 14.49 -9.71 4.77
N ARG A 167 15.73 -9.38 5.18
CA ARG A 167 16.01 -8.20 6.02
C ARG A 167 15.79 -6.89 5.30
N PHE A 168 16.12 -6.82 4.02
CA PHE A 168 15.89 -5.66 3.17
C PHE A 168 14.39 -5.34 3.08
N LEU A 169 13.58 -6.35 2.74
CA LEU A 169 12.12 -6.26 2.77
C LEU A 169 11.63 -5.95 4.19
N GLY A 170 12.17 -6.62 5.21
CA GLY A 170 11.82 -6.39 6.60
C GLY A 170 12.00 -4.93 7.03
N GLY A 171 13.12 -4.31 6.66
CA GLY A 171 13.37 -2.88 6.89
C GLY A 171 12.38 -1.97 6.17
N MET A 172 12.00 -2.31 4.92
CA MET A 172 10.95 -1.60 4.20
C MET A 172 9.61 -1.70 4.95
N TYR A 173 9.16 -2.92 5.24
CA TYR A 173 7.87 -3.12 5.91
C TYR A 173 7.84 -2.56 7.35
N LEU A 174 8.96 -2.54 8.07
CA LEU A 174 9.06 -1.85 9.35
C LEU A 174 8.89 -0.32 9.20
N SER A 175 9.44 0.28 8.14
CA SER A 175 9.14 1.67 7.78
C SER A 175 7.66 1.86 7.45
N GLY A 176 7.05 0.95 6.68
CA GLY A 176 5.60 0.93 6.43
C GLY A 176 4.78 0.89 7.72
N ALA A 177 5.15 0.04 8.68
CA ALA A 177 4.53 -0.01 10.01
C ALA A 177 4.73 1.31 10.77
N THR A 178 5.91 1.93 10.66
CA THR A 178 6.21 3.23 11.27
C THR A 178 5.33 4.34 10.69
N PHE A 179 5.14 4.39 9.37
CA PHE A 179 4.16 5.29 8.74
C PHE A 179 2.79 5.13 9.40
N MET A 180 2.30 3.90 9.52
CA MET A 180 0.97 3.64 10.03
C MET A 180 0.83 3.99 11.52
N ILE A 181 1.82 3.66 12.36
CA ILE A 181 1.83 4.03 13.78
C ILE A 181 1.73 5.56 13.95
N LEU A 182 2.54 6.30 13.21
CA LEU A 182 2.52 7.76 13.24
C LEU A 182 1.22 8.32 12.66
N GLY A 183 0.64 7.68 11.64
CA GLY A 183 -0.64 8.04 11.05
C GLY A 183 -1.83 7.78 11.97
N ILE A 184 -1.81 6.70 12.77
CA ILE A 184 -2.81 6.42 13.80
C ILE A 184 -2.73 7.48 14.91
N ALA A 185 -1.51 7.88 15.28
CA ALA A 185 -1.27 8.93 16.27
C ALA A 185 -1.62 10.34 15.76
N ALA A 186 -1.62 10.56 14.45
CA ALA A 186 -1.98 11.85 13.85
C ALA A 186 -3.44 12.23 14.16
N THR A 187 -3.66 13.53 14.29
CA THR A 187 -4.99 14.08 14.56
C THR A 187 -5.56 14.78 13.34
N ARG A 188 -4.72 15.35 12.47
CA ARG A 188 -5.19 16.07 11.27
C ARG A 188 -4.75 15.45 9.95
N TRP A 189 -5.57 15.64 8.92
CA TRP A 189 -5.32 15.21 7.54
C TRP A 189 -3.98 15.73 7.02
N VAL A 190 -3.63 17.00 7.30
CA VAL A 190 -2.38 17.61 6.86
C VAL A 190 -1.14 16.79 7.24
N GLU A 191 -1.17 16.07 8.37
CA GLU A 191 -0.05 15.25 8.85
C GLU A 191 0.13 13.97 8.04
N VAL A 192 -0.98 13.41 7.54
CA VAL A 192 -1.02 12.14 6.81
C VAL A 192 -1.18 12.31 5.29
N ARG A 193 -1.35 13.55 4.82
CA ARG A 193 -1.67 13.86 3.41
C ARG A 193 -0.66 13.30 2.42
N VAL A 194 0.61 13.23 2.82
CA VAL A 194 1.69 12.64 2.00
C VAL A 194 1.70 11.13 2.13
N MET A 195 1.53 10.63 3.36
CA MET A 195 1.55 9.21 3.68
C MET A 195 0.43 8.44 2.95
N VAL A 196 -0.78 8.98 2.87
CA VAL A 196 -1.93 8.22 2.31
C VAL A 196 -1.73 7.89 0.81
N PRO A 197 -1.38 8.84 -0.08
CA PRO A 197 -0.99 8.50 -1.45
C PRO A 197 0.20 7.53 -1.53
N MET A 198 1.16 7.63 -0.61
CA MET A 198 2.29 6.69 -0.55
C MET A 198 1.85 5.25 -0.28
N ILE A 199 0.83 5.03 0.57
CA ILE A 199 0.22 3.70 0.74
C ILE A 199 -0.27 3.20 -0.62
N ALA A 200 -1.06 4.02 -1.33
CA ALA A 200 -1.64 3.65 -2.62
C ALA A 200 -0.58 3.31 -3.67
N ILE A 201 0.49 4.11 -3.75
CA ILE A 201 1.57 3.89 -4.70
C ILE A 201 2.31 2.60 -4.36
N TRP A 202 2.70 2.39 -3.10
CA TRP A 202 3.44 1.19 -2.72
C TRP A 202 2.62 -0.06 -3.01
N THR A 203 1.47 -0.18 -2.36
CA THR A 203 0.68 -1.42 -2.41
C THR A 203 0.09 -1.64 -3.80
N GLY A 204 -0.25 -0.57 -4.52
CA GLY A 204 -0.76 -0.63 -5.88
C GLY A 204 0.30 -1.10 -6.87
N MET A 205 1.51 -0.55 -6.81
CA MET A 205 2.60 -1.00 -7.67
C MET A 205 2.97 -2.46 -7.41
N LEU A 206 2.95 -2.89 -6.15
CA LEU A 206 3.22 -4.29 -5.81
C LEU A 206 2.12 -5.23 -6.30
N GLY A 207 0.85 -4.80 -6.20
CA GLY A 207 -0.29 -5.49 -6.80
C GLY A 207 -0.15 -5.61 -8.32
N LEU A 208 0.22 -4.53 -9.02
CA LEU A 208 0.45 -4.55 -10.47
C LEU A 208 1.57 -5.51 -10.88
N VAL A 209 2.71 -5.50 -10.17
CA VAL A 209 3.79 -6.48 -10.41
C VAL A 209 3.29 -7.91 -10.17
N SER A 210 2.48 -8.12 -9.13
CA SER A 210 1.91 -9.44 -8.81
C SER A 210 0.94 -9.93 -9.87
N LEU A 211 0.14 -9.03 -10.48
CA LEU A 211 -0.75 -9.37 -11.59
C LEU A 211 0.03 -9.77 -12.85
N VAL A 212 1.14 -9.10 -13.15
CA VAL A 212 2.01 -9.46 -14.29
C VAL A 212 2.65 -10.84 -14.08
N HIS A 213 2.97 -11.18 -12.83
CA HIS A 213 3.62 -12.44 -12.46
C HIS A 213 2.67 -13.37 -11.72
N LEU A 214 1.40 -13.43 -12.12
CA LEU A 214 0.38 -14.22 -11.43
C LEU A 214 0.75 -15.70 -11.31
N SER A 215 1.46 -16.24 -12.31
CA SER A 215 1.94 -17.62 -12.34
C SER A 215 3.05 -17.94 -11.33
N ALA A 216 3.66 -16.91 -10.71
CA ALA A 216 4.66 -17.10 -9.67
C ALA A 216 4.06 -17.35 -8.28
N PHE A 217 2.73 -17.22 -8.13
CA PHE A 217 2.03 -17.40 -6.86
C PHE A 217 1.36 -18.77 -6.79
N ASP A 218 1.60 -19.47 -5.69
CA ASP A 218 0.97 -20.74 -5.37
C ASP A 218 -0.34 -20.53 -4.60
N TRP A 219 -1.47 -20.73 -5.27
CA TRP A 219 -2.81 -20.49 -4.71
C TRP A 219 -3.23 -21.48 -3.62
N ASP A 220 -2.47 -22.56 -3.41
CA ASP A 220 -2.69 -23.48 -2.29
C ASP A 220 -2.24 -22.86 -0.95
N LEU A 221 -1.42 -21.81 -1.01
CA LEU A 221 -0.86 -21.14 0.15
C LEU A 221 -1.77 -20.00 0.66
N PRO A 222 -2.21 -20.00 1.94
CA PRO A 222 -3.05 -18.94 2.51
C PRO A 222 -2.45 -17.53 2.40
N GLN A 223 -1.13 -17.41 2.43
CA GLN A 223 -0.43 -16.13 2.30
C GLN A 223 -0.63 -15.48 0.93
N VAL A 224 -0.89 -16.24 -0.14
CA VAL A 224 -1.22 -15.70 -1.47
C VAL A 224 -2.57 -14.98 -1.45
N TRP A 225 -3.56 -15.57 -0.77
CA TRP A 225 -4.88 -14.97 -0.59
C TRP A 225 -4.79 -13.67 0.20
N ILE A 226 -4.06 -13.68 1.31
CA ILE A 226 -3.81 -12.48 2.13
C ILE A 226 -3.09 -11.41 1.31
N TRP A 227 -2.09 -11.80 0.52
CA TRP A 227 -1.33 -10.93 -0.36
C TRP A 227 -2.27 -10.20 -1.34
N PHE A 228 -3.05 -10.91 -2.14
CA PHE A 228 -3.93 -10.27 -3.12
C PHE A 228 -5.05 -9.44 -2.50
N VAL A 229 -5.65 -9.87 -1.38
CA VAL A 229 -6.63 -9.05 -0.64
C VAL A 229 -6.00 -7.73 -0.16
N ALA A 230 -4.75 -7.77 0.32
CA ALA A 230 -4.04 -6.58 0.76
C ALA A 230 -3.65 -5.67 -0.43
N TYR A 231 -3.03 -6.22 -1.47
CA TYR A 231 -2.51 -5.44 -2.59
C TYR A 231 -3.55 -5.05 -3.65
N ILE A 232 -4.79 -5.50 -3.52
CA ILE A 232 -5.97 -4.91 -4.20
C ILE A 232 -6.63 -3.87 -3.28
N GLY A 233 -6.92 -4.25 -2.03
CA GLY A 233 -7.73 -3.44 -1.13
C GLY A 233 -7.02 -2.19 -0.65
N TYR A 234 -5.80 -2.31 -0.13
CA TYR A 234 -5.03 -1.19 0.42
C TYR A 234 -4.85 -0.04 -0.59
N PRO A 235 -4.46 -0.28 -1.86
CA PRO A 235 -4.28 0.83 -2.77
C PRO A 235 -5.58 1.50 -3.19
N ILE A 236 -6.63 0.73 -3.45
CA ILE A 236 -7.95 1.28 -3.82
C ILE A 236 -8.49 2.15 -2.69
N ILE A 237 -8.42 1.65 -1.46
CA ILE A 237 -8.89 2.35 -0.27
C ILE A 237 -8.06 3.61 0.00
N ALA A 238 -6.72 3.52 -0.04
CA ALA A 238 -5.85 4.67 0.18
C ALA A 238 -6.04 5.73 -0.92
N ALA A 239 -6.17 5.32 -2.18
CA ALA A 239 -6.48 6.22 -3.29
C ALA A 239 -7.85 6.88 -3.13
N TRP A 240 -8.86 6.14 -2.66
CA TRP A 240 -10.18 6.68 -2.37
C TRP A 240 -10.12 7.72 -1.25
N ILE A 241 -9.41 7.45 -0.15
CA ILE A 241 -9.23 8.44 0.93
C ILE A 241 -8.55 9.70 0.40
N ALA A 242 -7.43 9.55 -0.32
CA ALA A 242 -6.71 10.68 -0.89
C ALA A 242 -7.59 11.47 -1.88
N TRP A 243 -8.40 10.78 -2.67
CA TRP A 243 -9.35 11.37 -3.60
C TRP A 243 -10.39 12.19 -2.85
N GLN A 244 -11.06 11.63 -1.83
CA GLN A 244 -12.10 12.34 -1.06
C GLN A 244 -11.52 13.58 -0.35
N GLN A 245 -10.28 13.49 0.13
CA GLN A 245 -9.61 14.55 0.89
C GLN A 245 -8.87 15.58 0.01
N ARG A 246 -8.92 15.45 -1.33
CA ARG A 246 -8.13 16.28 -2.27
C ARG A 246 -8.53 17.76 -2.26
N SER A 247 -9.76 18.07 -1.86
CA SER A 247 -10.30 19.43 -1.80
C SER A 247 -9.97 20.15 -0.50
N LEU A 248 -9.47 19.46 0.53
CA LEU A 248 -9.06 20.11 1.78
C LEU A 248 -7.79 20.94 1.56
N GLN A 249 -7.97 22.26 1.61
CA GLN A 249 -6.90 23.24 1.59
C GLN A 249 -6.68 23.80 2.99
N GLU A 250 -6.07 22.99 3.86
CA GLU A 250 -5.58 23.48 5.14
C GLU A 250 -4.16 23.99 5.00
N THR A 251 -3.92 25.18 5.53
CA THR A 251 -2.56 25.70 5.74
C THR A 251 -2.20 25.48 7.21
N PRO A 252 -1.39 24.48 7.53
CA PRO A 252 -0.97 24.24 8.91
C PRO A 252 -0.17 25.42 9.46
N ALA A 253 -0.41 25.74 10.73
CA ALA A 253 0.38 26.74 11.45
C ALA A 253 1.81 26.24 11.67
N GLY A 254 2.76 27.15 11.62
CA GLY A 254 4.16 26.87 11.90
C GLY A 254 5.10 27.51 10.89
N PRO A 255 6.40 27.54 11.22
CA PRO A 255 7.41 28.07 10.34
C PRO A 255 7.51 27.28 9.02
N PRO A 256 7.86 27.96 7.91
CA PRO A 256 7.94 27.35 6.59
C PRO A 256 9.03 26.28 6.53
N LEU A 257 8.81 25.28 5.67
CA LEU A 257 9.76 24.21 5.40
C LEU A 257 11.08 24.79 4.88
N SER A 258 12.18 24.42 5.54
CA SER A 258 13.51 24.92 5.17
C SER A 258 13.87 24.59 3.72
N LEU A 259 14.63 25.48 3.08
CA LEU A 259 15.13 25.26 1.71
C LEU A 259 16.02 24.02 1.61
N ALA A 260 16.78 23.71 2.66
CA ALA A 260 17.65 22.55 2.72
C ALA A 260 16.85 21.23 2.69
N LEU A 261 15.83 21.10 3.53
CA LEU A 261 14.96 19.92 3.54
C LEU A 261 14.18 19.80 2.23
N ARG A 262 13.67 20.91 1.70
CA ARG A 262 12.99 20.92 0.41
C ARG A 262 13.91 20.49 -0.74
N GLY A 263 15.16 20.95 -0.75
CA GLY A 263 16.18 20.56 -1.71
C GLY A 263 16.51 19.07 -1.61
N TYR A 264 16.73 18.56 -0.39
CA TYR A 264 16.95 17.15 -0.12
C TYR A 264 15.80 16.28 -0.65
N LEU A 265 14.55 16.58 -0.28
CA LEU A 265 13.37 15.83 -0.72
C LEU A 265 13.20 15.82 -2.25
N ARG A 266 13.58 16.90 -2.94
CA ARG A 266 13.56 16.94 -4.43
C ARG A 266 14.62 16.04 -5.04
N LEU A 267 15.87 16.16 -4.57
CA LEU A 267 17.00 15.41 -5.12
C LEU A 267 16.85 13.92 -4.83
N GLN A 268 16.59 13.55 -3.58
CA GLN A 268 16.36 12.18 -3.17
C GLN A 268 15.09 11.62 -3.83
N GLY A 269 14.01 12.40 -3.87
CA GLY A 269 12.77 12.00 -4.55
C GLY A 269 12.98 11.69 -6.03
N ALA A 270 13.63 12.58 -6.78
CA ALA A 270 13.90 12.38 -8.20
C ALA A 270 14.82 11.17 -8.46
N GLY A 271 15.92 11.04 -7.72
CA GLY A 271 16.85 9.92 -7.86
C GLY A 271 16.20 8.57 -7.52
N VAL A 272 15.43 8.51 -6.44
CA VAL A 272 14.76 7.29 -6.00
C VAL A 272 13.61 6.91 -6.94
N THR A 273 12.85 7.89 -7.48
CA THR A 273 11.84 7.61 -8.51
C THR A 273 12.48 7.08 -9.80
N LEU A 274 13.63 7.62 -10.22
CA LEU A 274 14.36 7.10 -11.38
C LEU A 274 14.83 5.65 -11.13
N LEU A 275 15.40 5.38 -9.95
CA LEU A 275 15.80 4.04 -9.54
C LEU A 275 14.61 3.06 -9.57
N ALA A 276 13.47 3.47 -9.02
CA ALA A 276 12.24 2.67 -9.03
C ALA A 276 11.78 2.37 -10.46
N GLY A 277 11.82 3.37 -11.35
CA GLY A 277 11.53 3.20 -12.76
C GLY A 277 12.43 2.15 -13.42
N LEU A 278 13.74 2.26 -13.24
CA LEU A 278 14.71 1.30 -13.79
C LEU A 278 14.50 -0.12 -13.25
N LEU A 279 14.22 -0.26 -11.95
CA LEU A 279 13.88 -1.55 -11.32
C LEU A 279 12.63 -2.18 -11.92
N LEU A 280 11.62 -1.37 -12.26
CA LEU A 280 10.37 -1.84 -12.85
C LEU A 280 10.51 -2.21 -14.33
N VAL A 281 11.07 -1.31 -15.15
CA VAL A 281 11.02 -1.45 -16.62
C VAL A 281 12.28 -2.09 -17.23
N ALA A 282 13.40 -2.04 -16.51
CA ALA A 282 14.68 -2.60 -16.98
C ALA A 282 15.30 -3.58 -15.94
N PRO A 283 14.54 -4.60 -15.47
CA PRO A 283 15.03 -5.49 -14.42
C PRO A 283 16.31 -6.22 -14.81
N ALA A 284 16.47 -6.64 -16.08
CA ALA A 284 17.70 -7.30 -16.56
C ALA A 284 18.96 -6.40 -16.57
N LEU A 285 18.78 -5.07 -16.61
CA LEU A 285 19.89 -4.14 -16.37
C LEU A 285 20.16 -4.06 -14.87
N MET A 286 19.11 -3.90 -14.07
CA MET A 286 19.25 -3.73 -12.63
C MET A 286 19.82 -4.95 -11.93
N THR A 287 19.54 -6.18 -12.37
CA THR A 287 20.16 -7.39 -11.82
C THR A 287 21.69 -7.41 -11.97
N ARG A 288 22.25 -6.65 -12.92
CA ARG A 288 23.71 -6.51 -13.12
C ARG A 288 24.31 -5.33 -12.35
N LEU A 289 23.52 -4.31 -12.06
CA LEU A 289 23.97 -3.09 -11.39
C LEU A 289 23.66 -3.09 -9.88
N TRP A 290 22.79 -3.97 -9.43
CA TRP A 290 22.41 -4.06 -8.03
C TRP A 290 23.61 -4.50 -7.18
N PRO A 291 23.79 -3.93 -5.97
CA PRO A 291 24.97 -4.19 -5.14
C PRO A 291 25.09 -5.62 -4.60
N TRP A 292 24.02 -6.42 -4.69
CA TRP A 292 24.02 -7.86 -4.44
C TRP A 292 23.16 -8.57 -5.50
N GLU A 293 23.24 -9.89 -5.58
CA GLU A 293 22.49 -10.67 -6.57
C GLU A 293 20.97 -10.57 -6.31
N ILE A 294 20.18 -10.21 -7.32
CA ILE A 294 18.71 -10.19 -7.28
C ILE A 294 18.15 -10.86 -8.55
N THR A 295 16.93 -11.39 -8.47
CA THR A 295 16.19 -11.87 -9.64
C THR A 295 15.44 -10.72 -10.33
N PRO A 296 15.03 -10.87 -11.61
CA PRO A 296 14.20 -9.87 -12.29
C PRO A 296 12.88 -9.57 -11.59
N LEU A 297 12.20 -10.61 -11.08
CA LEU A 297 10.96 -10.45 -10.31
C LEU A 297 11.22 -9.64 -9.03
N LEU A 298 12.30 -9.94 -8.31
CA LEU A 298 12.63 -9.24 -7.07
C LEU A 298 13.02 -7.78 -7.33
N ALA A 299 13.70 -7.48 -8.44
CA ALA A 299 13.95 -6.11 -8.88
C ALA A 299 12.64 -5.33 -9.03
N GLN A 300 11.65 -5.91 -9.72
CA GLN A 300 10.34 -5.28 -9.90
C GLN A 300 9.56 -5.16 -8.58
N ILE A 301 9.63 -6.16 -7.69
CA ILE A 301 9.05 -6.07 -6.34
C ILE A 301 9.66 -4.90 -5.55
N TYR A 302 10.98 -4.72 -5.62
CA TYR A 302 11.66 -3.60 -4.95
C TYR A 302 11.26 -2.24 -5.53
N SER A 303 10.87 -2.17 -6.80
CA SER A 303 10.44 -0.91 -7.42
C SER A 303 9.26 -0.25 -6.69
N ALA A 304 8.32 -1.04 -6.17
CA ALA A 304 7.09 -0.54 -5.57
C ALA A 304 7.31 0.37 -4.34
N PRO A 305 8.03 -0.06 -3.28
CA PRO A 305 8.40 0.82 -2.18
C PRO A 305 9.24 2.01 -2.63
N PHE A 306 10.20 1.83 -3.55
CA PHE A 306 11.00 2.94 -4.05
C PHE A 306 10.17 3.99 -4.80
N PHE A 307 9.16 3.59 -5.59
CA PHE A 307 8.22 4.52 -6.20
C PHE A 307 7.47 5.32 -5.14
N SER A 308 7.01 4.66 -4.09
CA SER A 308 6.33 5.32 -2.97
C SER A 308 7.24 6.33 -2.28
N TYR A 309 8.47 5.95 -1.91
CA TYR A 309 9.44 6.87 -1.29
C TYR A 309 9.82 8.04 -2.22
N GLY A 310 10.08 7.77 -3.49
CA GLY A 310 10.50 8.78 -4.46
C GLY A 310 9.40 9.79 -4.76
N LEU A 311 8.23 9.31 -5.19
CA LEU A 311 7.07 10.17 -5.50
C LEU A 311 6.52 10.85 -4.25
N GLY A 312 6.52 10.15 -3.11
CA GLY A 312 6.17 10.70 -1.81
C GLY A 312 7.08 11.87 -1.41
N SER A 313 8.39 11.75 -1.64
CA SER A 313 9.35 12.82 -1.33
C SER A 313 9.21 14.01 -2.27
N LEU A 314 8.94 13.77 -3.56
CA LEU A 314 8.60 14.83 -4.51
C LEU A 314 7.30 15.56 -4.13
N TYR A 315 6.29 14.82 -3.66
CA TYR A 315 5.05 15.41 -3.16
C TYR A 315 5.27 16.16 -1.83
N ALA A 316 6.07 15.62 -0.92
CA ALA A 316 6.47 16.27 0.33
C ALA A 316 7.22 17.59 0.09
N ALA A 317 8.06 17.66 -0.94
CA ALA A 317 8.77 18.87 -1.31
C ALA A 317 7.86 20.03 -1.77
N ARG A 318 6.58 19.74 -2.05
CA ARG A 318 5.55 20.74 -2.38
C ARG A 318 4.80 21.25 -1.14
N GLN A 319 4.99 20.63 0.02
CA GLN A 319 4.31 21.03 1.25
C GLN A 319 4.94 22.29 1.87
N HIS A 320 4.26 22.85 2.86
CA HIS A 320 4.57 24.17 3.40
C HIS A 320 5.29 24.10 4.74
N THR A 321 5.00 23.11 5.58
CA THR A 321 5.51 23.05 6.95
C THR A 321 6.06 21.67 7.30
N TRP A 322 6.84 21.60 8.38
CA TRP A 322 7.40 20.34 8.90
C TRP A 322 6.31 19.31 9.24
N VAL A 323 5.18 19.75 9.80
CA VAL A 323 4.13 18.85 10.30
C VAL A 323 3.52 17.99 9.18
N GLU A 324 3.53 18.49 7.94
CA GLU A 324 3.01 17.78 6.76
C GLU A 324 3.95 16.67 6.24
N VAL A 325 5.24 16.76 6.56
CA VAL A 325 6.28 15.87 6.01
C VAL A 325 6.97 15.02 7.08
N ARG A 326 6.74 15.31 8.37
CA ARG A 326 7.42 14.65 9.49
C ARG A 326 7.31 13.13 9.43
N ILE A 327 6.13 12.61 9.08
CA ILE A 327 5.87 11.16 9.04
C ILE A 327 6.73 10.51 7.95
N LEU A 328 6.78 11.11 6.76
CA LEU A 328 7.64 10.62 5.67
C LEU A 328 9.11 10.59 6.09
N VAL A 329 9.61 11.68 6.67
CA VAL A 329 11.02 11.79 7.05
C VAL A 329 11.37 10.75 8.12
N GLN A 330 10.53 10.61 9.15
CA GLN A 330 10.76 9.67 10.25
C GLN A 330 10.66 8.20 9.82
N ALA A 331 9.65 7.84 9.03
CA ALA A 331 9.50 6.47 8.56
C ALA A 331 10.60 6.08 7.56
N THR A 332 10.97 6.99 6.64
CA THR A 332 12.09 6.76 5.72
C THR A 332 13.43 6.64 6.46
N LEU A 333 13.61 7.36 7.58
CA LEU A 333 14.77 7.18 8.45
C LEU A 333 14.83 5.75 8.99
N VAL A 334 13.71 5.19 9.47
CA VAL A 334 13.65 3.79 9.93
C VAL A 334 14.08 2.82 8.82
N PHE A 335 13.60 3.02 7.59
CA PHE A 335 14.03 2.18 6.46
C PHE A 335 15.54 2.31 6.20
N THR A 336 16.03 3.53 6.00
CA THR A 336 17.46 3.73 5.67
C THR A 336 18.38 3.25 6.77
N LEU A 337 18.03 3.46 8.05
CA LEU A 337 18.80 2.99 9.19
C LEU A 337 18.82 1.45 9.27
N THR A 338 17.66 0.80 9.19
CA THR A 338 17.57 -0.66 9.29
C THR A 338 18.27 -1.34 8.14
N VAL A 339 18.14 -0.82 6.92
CA VAL A 339 18.81 -1.40 5.76
C VAL A 339 20.32 -1.15 5.78
N PHE A 340 20.78 -0.01 6.31
CA PHE A 340 22.20 0.24 6.50
C PHE A 340 22.82 -0.77 7.47
N ILE A 341 22.15 -1.01 8.61
CA ILE A 341 22.56 -2.04 9.58
C ILE A 341 22.55 -3.42 8.92
N ALA A 342 21.48 -3.79 8.22
CA ALA A 342 21.39 -5.07 7.53
C ALA A 342 22.50 -5.25 6.47
N SER A 343 22.88 -4.18 5.76
CA SER A 343 23.96 -4.22 4.78
C SER A 343 25.32 -4.52 5.43
N PHE A 344 25.58 -4.00 6.64
CA PHE A 344 26.79 -4.34 7.40
C PHE A 344 26.77 -5.76 7.96
N VAL A 345 25.60 -6.26 8.38
CA VAL A 345 25.45 -7.64 8.86
C VAL A 345 25.77 -8.65 7.75
N HIS A 346 25.52 -8.29 6.48
CA HIS A 346 25.75 -9.12 5.28
C HIS A 346 26.82 -8.53 4.37
N LEU A 347 27.84 -7.90 4.95
CA LEU A 347 28.88 -7.18 4.18
C LEU A 347 29.61 -8.09 3.19
N ASP A 348 29.72 -9.38 3.50
CA ASP A 348 30.34 -10.42 2.68
C ASP A 348 29.62 -10.66 1.34
N LEU A 349 28.34 -10.30 1.23
CA LEU A 349 27.57 -10.41 -0.02
C LEU A 349 27.83 -9.24 -0.98
N PHE A 350 28.55 -8.21 -0.56
CA PHE A 350 28.89 -7.06 -1.39
C PHE A 350 30.29 -7.22 -1.97
N THR A 351 30.46 -6.92 -3.27
CA THR A 351 31.78 -6.99 -3.91
C THR A 351 32.63 -5.79 -3.50
N PRO A 352 33.79 -5.98 -2.85
CA PRO A 352 34.68 -4.87 -2.50
C PRO A 352 35.20 -4.16 -3.76
N GLY A 353 35.24 -2.83 -3.73
CA GLY A 353 35.73 -2.01 -4.86
C GLY A 353 34.73 -1.80 -6.01
N ALA A 354 33.61 -2.54 -6.06
CA ALA A 354 32.57 -2.31 -7.05
C ALA A 354 31.88 -0.96 -6.83
N LEU A 355 31.62 -0.23 -7.92
CA LEU A 355 30.92 1.07 -7.87
C LEU A 355 29.55 0.95 -7.21
N ALA A 356 28.80 -0.12 -7.49
CA ALA A 356 27.48 -0.37 -6.90
C ALA A 356 27.54 -0.45 -5.36
N THR A 357 28.53 -1.15 -4.80
CA THR A 357 28.76 -1.24 -3.35
C THR A 357 29.00 0.14 -2.74
N TRP A 358 29.89 0.93 -3.34
CA TRP A 358 30.19 2.27 -2.84
C TRP A 358 28.98 3.21 -2.93
N LEU A 359 28.26 3.20 -4.05
CA LEU A 359 27.03 3.98 -4.21
C LEU A 359 25.94 3.55 -3.23
N TRP A 360 25.85 2.26 -2.91
CA TRP A 360 24.91 1.74 -1.93
C TRP A 360 25.21 2.25 -0.52
N PHE A 361 26.41 1.99 0.01
CA PHE A 361 26.77 2.37 1.36
C PHE A 361 26.82 3.89 1.55
N SER A 362 27.36 4.63 0.58
CA SER A 362 27.37 6.09 0.63
C SER A 362 25.96 6.68 0.48
N GLY A 363 25.16 6.19 -0.48
CA GLY A 363 23.82 6.69 -0.73
C GLY A 363 22.88 6.45 0.45
N VAL A 364 22.83 5.21 0.96
CA VAL A 364 22.02 4.84 2.13
C VAL A 364 22.54 5.55 3.38
N GLY A 365 23.86 5.55 3.61
CA GLY A 365 24.47 6.20 4.78
C GLY A 365 24.22 7.71 4.82
N LEU A 366 24.40 8.41 3.69
CA LEU A 366 24.09 9.84 3.58
C LEU A 366 22.60 10.12 3.76
N ALA A 367 21.72 9.26 3.23
CA ALA A 367 20.28 9.38 3.44
C ALA A 367 19.91 9.22 4.93
N THR A 368 20.47 8.22 5.62
CA THR A 368 20.29 8.03 7.07
C THR A 368 20.75 9.24 7.87
N LEU A 369 21.95 9.77 7.57
CA LEU A 369 22.47 10.95 8.25
C LEU A 369 21.60 12.18 8.00
N ALA A 370 21.23 12.46 6.74
CA ALA A 370 20.40 13.61 6.39
C ALA A 370 19.01 13.52 7.05
N LEU A 371 18.34 12.38 6.94
CA LEU A 371 17.03 12.15 7.57
C LEU A 371 17.12 12.21 9.10
N GLY A 372 18.22 11.74 9.69
CA GLY A 372 18.51 11.84 11.13
C GLY A 372 18.65 13.30 11.60
N VAL A 373 19.47 14.09 10.89
CA VAL A 373 19.62 15.53 11.15
C VAL A 373 18.28 16.26 11.04
N PHE A 374 17.54 16.02 9.95
CA PHE A 374 16.20 16.60 9.78
C PHE A 374 15.17 16.05 10.77
N SER A 375 15.39 14.89 11.39
CA SER A 375 14.49 14.32 12.41
C SER A 375 14.83 14.77 13.83
N LEU A 376 16.06 15.22 14.09
CA LEU A 376 16.55 15.59 15.44
C LEU A 376 16.83 17.08 15.64
N MET A 377 17.09 17.86 14.59
CA MET A 377 17.44 19.28 14.72
C MET A 377 16.33 20.22 14.17
N PRO A 378 15.50 20.85 15.02
CA PRO A 378 14.39 21.72 14.57
C PRO A 378 14.85 22.90 13.71
N ALA A 379 16.00 23.50 14.02
CA ALA A 379 16.57 24.64 13.30
C ALA A 379 16.80 24.38 11.79
N TRP A 380 16.97 23.10 11.42
CA TRP A 380 17.18 22.70 10.01
C TRP A 380 15.87 22.31 9.31
N ARG A 381 14.74 22.24 10.03
CA ARG A 381 13.42 21.90 9.47
C ARG A 381 12.58 23.12 9.16
N SER A 382 12.77 24.18 9.94
CA SER A 382 11.93 25.36 9.86
C SER A 382 12.73 26.62 10.19
N ARG A 383 12.74 27.57 9.25
CA ARG A 383 13.38 28.88 9.46
C ARG A 383 12.35 29.93 9.82
#